data_AF-A0A7Z9HEI2-F1
#
_entry.id   AF-A0A7Z9HEI2-F1
#
_cell.length_a   1.000
_cell.length_b   1.000
_cell.length_c   1.000
_cell.angle_alpha   90.00
_cell.angle_beta   90.00
_cell.angle_gamma   90.00
#
_symmetry.space_group_name_H-M   'P 1'
#
loop_
_entity.id
_entity.type
_entity.pdbx_description
1 polymer ?
#
loop_
_entity_poly.entity_id
_entity_poly.type
_entity_poly.pdbx_seq_one_letter_code
_entity_poly.pdbx_strand_id
1 'polypeptide(L)' 'MEVLILGGGVVGVTTAYQLLKDGHQVLVIDRQPPG' A
#
# COMPACT_ATOMS: atom_id res chain seq x y z
N MET A 1 8.76 8.25 7.06
CA MET A 1 9.13 6.82 7.10
C MET A 1 8.73 6.19 5.77
N GLU A 2 9.58 5.31 5.24
CA GLU A 2 9.31 4.57 4.01
C GLU A 2 8.74 3.20 4.37
N VAL A 3 7.64 2.82 3.72
CA VAL A 3 6.91 1.57 4.00
C VAL A 3 6.72 0.78 2.71
N LEU A 4 7.11 -0.50 2.72
CA LEU A 4 6.83 -1.45 1.66
C LEU A 4 5.65 -2.34 2.06
N ILE A 5 4.65 -2.44 1.19
CA ILE A 5 3.52 -3.35 1.35
C ILE A 5 3.57 -4.39 0.22
N LEU A 6 3.59 -5.66 0.61
CA LEU A 6 3.51 -6.81 -0.30
C LEU A 6 2.07 -7.35 -0.32
N GLY A 7 1.37 -7.07 -1.41
CA GLY A 7 -0.05 -7.37 -1.61
C GLY A 7 -0.91 -6.11 -1.70
N GLY A 8 -1.54 -5.90 -2.85
CA GLY A 8 -2.48 -4.84 -3.21
C GLY A 8 -3.95 -5.28 -3.20
N GLY A 9 -4.28 -6.32 -2.43
CA GLY A 9 -5.68 -6.63 -2.10
C GLY A 9 -6.33 -5.57 -1.20
N VAL A 10 -7.59 -5.76 -0.83
CA VAL A 10 -8.39 -4.80 -0.03
C VAL A 10 -7.65 -4.29 1.21
N VAL A 11 -7.05 -5.21 1.97
CA VAL A 11 -6.31 -4.85 3.19
C VAL A 11 -5.08 -4.01 2.85
N GLY A 12 -4.24 -4.46 1.91
CA GLY A 12 -3.01 -3.77 1.56
C GLY A 12 -3.24 -2.35 1.02
N VAL A 13 -4.22 -2.16 0.14
CA VAL A 13 -4.57 -0.84 -0.39
C VAL A 13 -5.18 0.06 0.69
N THR A 14 -6.03 -0.49 1.56
CA THR A 14 -6.62 0.30 2.66
C THR A 14 -5.54 0.74 3.66
N THR A 15 -4.60 -0.14 3.98
CA THR A 15 -3.44 0.19 4.82
C THR A 15 -2.56 1.24 4.15
N ALA A 16 -2.23 1.08 2.86
CA ALA A 16 -1.47 2.07 2.10
C ALA A 16 -2.14 3.44 2.12
N TYR A 17 -3.46 3.47 1.93
CA TYR A 17 -4.25 4.70 1.97
C TYR A 17 -4.15 5.43 3.32
N GLN A 18 -4.28 4.71 4.43
CA GLN A 18 -4.14 5.35 5.76
C GLN A 18 -2.72 5.85 5.99
N LEU A 19 -1.71 5.04 5.66
CA LEU A 19 -0.31 5.44 5.82
C LEU A 19 0.07 6.66 4.98
N LEU A 20 -0.50 6.80 3.77
CA LEU A 20 -0.33 7.99 2.94
C LEU A 20 -0.93 9.24 3.60
N LYS A 21 -2.12 9.12 4.23
CA LYS A 21 -2.74 10.23 4.96
C LYS A 21 -1.94 10.66 6.18
N ASP A 22 -1.26 9.71 6.82
CA ASP A 22 -0.36 9.97 7.94
C ASP A 22 1.01 10.54 7.51
N GLY A 23 1.20 10.77 6.20
CA GLY A 23 2.39 11.41 5.64
C GLY A 23 3.57 10.46 5.40
N HIS A 24 3.31 9.15 5.33
CA HIS A 24 4.34 8.16 4.99
C HIS A 24 4.52 8.01 3.48
N GLN A 25 5.74 7.71 3.05
CA GLN A 25 5.98 7.26 1.69
C GLN A 25 5.75 5.75 1.62
N VAL A 26 4.88 5.33 0.71
CA VAL A 26 4.44 3.94 0.61
C VAL A 26 4.69 3.41 -0.79
N LEU A 27 5.32 2.23 -0.88
CA LEU A 27 5.43 1.44 -2.08
C LEU A 27 4.58 0.17 -1.91
N VAL A 28 3.65 -0.07 -2.84
CA VAL A 28 2.84 -1.29 -2.87
C VAL A 28 3.30 -2.14 -4.04
N ILE A 29 3.59 -3.42 -3.79
CA ILE A 29 3.89 -4.41 -4.82
C ILE A 29 2.85 -5.51 -4.72
N ASP A 30 2.12 -5.76 -5.82
CA ASP A 30 1.30 -6.95 -5.99
C ASP A 30 1.81 -7.78 -7.18
N ARG A 31 1.54 -9.08 -7.16
CA ARG A 31 1.82 -10.01 -8.26
C ARG A 31 0.82 -9.88 -9.40
N GLN A 32 -0.39 -9.40 -9.11
CA GLN A 32 -1.48 -9.21 -10.06
C GLN A 32 -1.61 -7.72 -10.37
N PRO A 33 -2.02 -7.37 -11.60
CA PRO A 33 -2.39 -5.99 -11.91
C PRO A 33 -3.60 -5.58 -11.05
N PRO A 34 -3.81 -4.26 -10.83
CA PRO A 34 -5.05 -3.78 -10.24
C PRO A 34 -6.25 -4.30 -11.04
N GLY A 35 -7.30 -4.71 -10.31
CA GLY A 35 -8.59 -5.07 -10.91
C GLY A 35 -9.30 -3.89 -11.53
#